data_AF-A0A1X0RYH5-F1
#
_entry.id   AF-A0A1X0RYH5-F1
#
_cell.length_a   1.000
_cell.length_b   1.000
_cell.length_c   1.000
_cell.angle_alpha   90.00
_cell.angle_beta   90.00
_cell.angle_gamma   90.00
#
_symmetry.space_group_name_H-M   'P 1'
#
loop_
_entity.id
_entity.type
_entity.pdbx_description
1 polymer ?
#
loop_
_entity_poly.entity_id
_entity_poly.type
_entity_poly.pdbx_seq_one_letter_code
_entity_poly.pdbx_strand_id
1 'polypeptide(L)'
;MAIPFAQHVNAASETFERYHGSGFFSVKLSQSSPPEQYFLPFWVVSATVHSTIEQAQVGRRTIRTHYNPATKKNESRWDTDWVWVPHKHSFTRDYSPLAHPKLQIYASHRYRRGLVEAITQGPALESAISFSPSLLDSKELRGIDPFAIYPSTAVRFAKSYIQSTEEKVADEYLRQVYRMDETRFLKVNVRLENVIVSPVYYPAYIFSVNYLGRTLRTFVNGNDLTVGGTKVYNWQRTAMVSAAGMATIMTMTGGIGWGGASGSFWLGIVLPTVAVSMLTLYYPIISLRIRDLIRDYEIRSMAHDPSTWDEDWVRGYAAYEDQERSRTWREERASQSWYTGTNADPKGYYRTLNVSPNASQSEIQGAFRGLAMKYHPDRYSDPEEKKQAKVKFQSISAAYSVLRDARKRQVYDQSGSD
;
A
#
# COMPACT_ATOMS: atom_id res chain seq x y z
N MET A 1 8.48 -16.38 -13.05
CA MET A 1 9.24 -15.32 -13.78
C MET A 1 9.65 -14.25 -12.80
N ALA A 2 10.63 -13.44 -13.12
CA ALA A 2 11.00 -12.26 -12.36
C ALA A 2 11.36 -11.12 -13.30
N ILE A 3 10.98 -9.92 -12.90
CA ILE A 3 11.35 -8.70 -13.58
C ILE A 3 12.68 -8.22 -12.97
N PRO A 4 13.71 -7.96 -13.78
CA PRO A 4 15.00 -7.52 -13.26
C PRO A 4 14.93 -6.11 -12.68
N PHE A 5 15.81 -5.82 -11.72
CA PHE A 5 16.08 -4.44 -11.31
C PHE A 5 16.87 -3.74 -12.42
N ALA A 6 16.19 -2.97 -13.27
CA ALA A 6 16.84 -2.17 -14.30
C ALA A 6 17.32 -0.81 -13.78
N GLN A 7 16.67 -0.27 -12.76
CA GLN A 7 16.93 1.07 -12.23
C GLN A 7 17.72 1.01 -10.93
N HIS A 8 18.67 1.94 -10.79
CA HIS A 8 19.47 2.07 -9.59
C HIS A 8 18.68 2.70 -8.43
N VAL A 9 19.10 2.43 -7.19
CA VAL A 9 18.52 2.97 -5.95
C VAL A 9 18.38 4.49 -5.98
N ASN A 10 19.33 5.19 -6.61
CA ASN A 10 19.32 6.66 -6.72
C ASN A 10 18.12 7.16 -7.52
N ALA A 11 17.80 6.52 -8.65
CA ALA A 11 16.65 6.88 -9.49
C ALA A 11 15.33 6.61 -8.76
N ALA A 12 15.27 5.51 -8.01
CA ALA A 12 14.12 5.21 -7.16
C ALA A 12 13.94 6.24 -6.02
N SER A 13 15.05 6.71 -5.44
CA SER A 13 15.04 7.74 -4.39
C SER A 13 14.56 9.09 -4.93
N GLU A 14 15.04 9.51 -6.11
CA GLU A 14 14.56 10.73 -6.78
C GLU A 14 13.07 10.63 -7.12
N THR A 15 12.62 9.47 -7.59
CA THR A 15 11.21 9.22 -7.90
C THR A 15 10.34 9.27 -6.63
N PHE A 16 10.81 8.69 -5.53
CA PHE A 16 10.16 8.79 -4.23
C PHE A 16 10.01 10.26 -3.81
N GLU A 17 11.09 11.05 -3.88
CA GLU A 17 11.04 12.49 -3.58
C GLU A 17 10.03 13.20 -4.49
N ARG A 18 10.06 12.94 -5.80
CA ARG A 18 9.11 13.53 -6.76
C ARG A 18 7.66 13.19 -6.45
N TYR A 19 7.37 11.94 -6.05
CA TYR A 19 6.03 11.49 -5.70
C TYR A 19 5.50 12.19 -4.44
N HIS A 20 6.33 12.29 -3.40
CA HIS A 20 6.02 13.05 -2.18
C HIS A 20 6.09 14.56 -2.37
N GLY A 21 6.63 15.01 -3.50
CA GLY A 21 6.83 16.38 -3.92
C GLY A 21 8.28 16.83 -3.70
N SER A 22 8.81 17.66 -4.61
CA SER A 22 10.09 18.36 -4.40
C SER A 22 9.90 19.75 -3.76
N GLY A 23 8.65 20.17 -3.59
CA GLY A 23 8.29 21.50 -3.09
C GLY A 23 8.32 21.65 -1.57
N PHE A 24 7.98 22.85 -1.10
CA PHE A 24 7.98 23.20 0.32
C PHE A 24 7.20 22.22 1.21
N PHE A 25 6.10 21.62 0.74
CA PHE A 25 5.23 20.75 1.55
C PHE A 25 5.65 19.27 1.63
N SER A 26 6.79 18.90 1.07
CA SER A 26 7.23 17.51 1.00
C SER A 26 7.88 16.99 2.29
N VAL A 27 7.83 15.67 2.46
CA VAL A 27 8.63 14.95 3.46
C VAL A 27 10.03 14.75 2.88
N LYS A 28 11.07 15.13 3.63
CA LYS A 28 12.47 14.93 3.21
C LYS A 28 12.89 13.48 3.39
N LEU A 29 13.72 12.98 2.47
CA LEU A 29 14.27 11.61 2.49
C LEU A 29 15.06 11.31 3.78
N SER A 30 15.65 12.30 4.43
CA SER A 30 16.35 12.15 5.72
C SER A 30 15.45 11.67 6.86
N GLN A 31 14.12 11.75 6.69
CA GLN A 31 13.14 11.22 7.64
C GLN A 31 12.67 9.80 7.28
N SER A 32 13.16 9.24 6.18
CA SER A 32 12.86 7.88 5.71
C SER A 32 14.01 6.92 6.00
N SER A 33 13.69 5.65 6.21
CA SER A 33 14.69 4.58 6.30
C SER A 33 15.35 4.33 4.93
N PRO A 34 16.59 3.81 4.89
CA PRO A 34 17.21 3.42 3.62
C PRO A 34 16.28 2.46 2.86
N PRO A 35 16.15 2.60 1.52
CA PRO A 35 15.22 1.80 0.75
C PRO A 35 15.57 0.32 0.85
N GLU A 36 14.59 -0.49 1.23
CA GLU A 36 14.72 -1.93 1.20
C GLU A 36 14.45 -2.43 -0.22
N GLN A 37 15.29 -3.34 -0.72
CA GLN A 37 15.11 -3.96 -2.03
C GLN A 37 14.40 -5.30 -1.88
N TYR A 38 13.22 -5.45 -2.48
CA TYR A 38 12.44 -6.67 -2.41
C TYR A 38 11.92 -7.12 -3.77
N PHE A 39 11.88 -8.44 -3.96
CA PHE A 39 11.06 -9.09 -4.97
C PHE A 39 9.68 -9.41 -4.39
N LEU A 40 8.67 -8.67 -4.83
CA LEU A 40 7.28 -8.84 -4.42
C LEU A 40 6.58 -9.88 -5.30
N PRO A 41 5.90 -10.88 -4.74
CA PRO A 41 5.24 -11.93 -5.51
C PRO A 41 3.88 -11.46 -6.05
N PHE A 42 3.61 -11.75 -7.32
CA PHE A 42 2.36 -11.48 -8.01
C PHE A 42 1.90 -12.71 -8.79
N TRP A 43 0.59 -12.92 -8.82
CA TRP A 43 -0.07 -13.81 -9.75
C TRP A 43 -0.55 -13.01 -10.95
N VAL A 44 -0.02 -13.34 -12.12
CA VAL A 44 -0.43 -12.74 -13.39
C VAL A 44 -1.42 -13.67 -14.06
N VAL A 45 -2.64 -13.19 -14.28
CA VAL A 45 -3.73 -13.97 -14.87
C VAL A 45 -4.02 -13.48 -16.29
N SER A 46 -4.17 -14.42 -17.21
CA SER A 46 -4.73 -14.16 -18.55
C SER A 46 -5.83 -15.18 -18.84
N ALA A 47 -6.88 -14.76 -19.54
CA ALA A 47 -7.99 -15.64 -19.90
C ALA A 47 -8.70 -15.14 -21.16
N THR A 48 -9.29 -16.06 -21.90
CA THR A 48 -10.29 -15.74 -22.93
C THR A 48 -11.66 -15.74 -22.27
N VAL A 49 -12.45 -14.71 -22.53
CA VAL A 49 -13.71 -14.46 -21.84
C VAL A 49 -14.84 -14.47 -22.85
N HIS A 50 -15.83 -15.33 -22.59
CA HIS A 50 -17.10 -15.34 -23.31
C HIS A 50 -18.17 -14.74 -22.41
N SER A 51 -18.68 -13.58 -22.78
CA SER A 51 -19.76 -12.90 -22.06
C SER A 51 -21.05 -12.97 -22.86
N THR A 52 -22.17 -13.20 -22.19
CA THR A 52 -23.51 -13.20 -22.80
C THR A 52 -24.46 -12.38 -21.96
N ILE A 53 -25.08 -11.37 -22.55
CA ILE A 53 -26.14 -10.59 -21.93
C ILE A 53 -27.41 -11.45 -21.93
N GLU A 54 -27.82 -11.91 -20.76
CA GLU A 54 -29.01 -12.76 -20.61
C GLU A 54 -30.29 -11.95 -20.63
N GLN A 55 -30.27 -10.81 -19.94
CA GLN A 55 -31.38 -9.87 -19.80
C GLN A 55 -30.85 -8.47 -19.51
N ALA A 56 -31.57 -7.45 -19.99
CA ALA A 56 -31.33 -6.06 -19.65
C ALA A 56 -32.57 -5.22 -20.00
N GLN A 57 -32.76 -4.10 -19.28
CA GLN A 57 -33.66 -3.02 -19.68
C GLN A 57 -32.84 -1.78 -20.02
N VAL A 58 -33.23 -1.11 -21.09
CA VAL A 58 -32.68 0.18 -21.51
C VAL A 58 -33.73 1.26 -21.34
N GLY A 59 -33.32 2.45 -20.90
CA GLY A 59 -34.21 3.53 -20.49
C GLY A 59 -33.89 4.85 -21.18
N ARG A 60 -34.91 5.53 -21.69
CA ARG A 60 -34.78 6.93 -22.15
C ARG A 60 -35.29 7.87 -21.07
N ARG A 61 -34.49 8.88 -20.71
CA ARG A 61 -34.91 9.93 -19.80
C ARG A 61 -35.83 10.91 -20.52
N THR A 62 -37.04 11.06 -19.99
CA THR A 62 -38.05 11.99 -20.48
C THR A 62 -38.46 12.91 -19.33
N ILE A 63 -38.59 14.21 -19.59
CA ILE A 63 -39.12 15.13 -18.59
C ILE A 63 -40.64 14.94 -18.53
N ARG A 64 -41.15 14.60 -17.36
CA ARG A 64 -42.60 14.50 -17.10
C ARG A 64 -43.00 15.41 -15.97
N THR A 65 -44.15 16.05 -16.14
CA THR A 65 -44.73 16.92 -15.12
C THR A 65 -45.57 16.05 -14.18
N HIS A 66 -45.20 16.01 -12.91
CA HIS A 66 -45.97 15.33 -11.87
C HIS A 66 -46.63 16.37 -10.96
N TYR A 67 -47.90 16.15 -10.63
CA TYR A 67 -48.56 16.93 -9.59
C TYR A 67 -48.13 16.41 -8.22
N ASN A 68 -47.49 17.28 -7.43
CA ASN A 68 -47.08 16.95 -6.07
C ASN A 68 -48.19 17.36 -5.09
N PRO A 69 -48.86 16.40 -4.42
CA PRO A 69 -49.98 16.71 -3.51
C PRO A 69 -49.54 17.44 -2.24
N ALA A 70 -48.27 17.32 -1.82
CA ALA A 70 -47.75 17.99 -0.63
C ALA A 70 -47.45 19.47 -0.89
N THR A 71 -46.88 19.80 -2.06
CA THR A 71 -46.56 21.19 -2.44
C THR A 71 -47.69 21.86 -3.24
N LYS A 72 -48.70 21.08 -3.66
CA LYS A 72 -49.83 21.48 -4.53
C LYS A 72 -49.38 22.11 -5.85
N LYS A 73 -48.20 21.76 -6.35
CA LYS A 73 -47.61 22.30 -7.57
C LYS A 73 -47.30 21.19 -8.57
N ASN A 74 -47.30 21.57 -9.83
CA ASN A 74 -46.77 20.77 -10.92
C ASN A 74 -45.25 20.91 -10.93
N GLU A 75 -44.55 19.81 -10.70
CA GLU A 75 -43.09 19.76 -10.68
C GLU A 75 -42.62 18.89 -11.85
N SER A 76 -41.73 19.44 -12.68
CA SER A 76 -41.08 18.68 -13.75
C SER A 76 -40.00 17.80 -13.16
N ARG A 77 -40.13 16.48 -13.31
CA ARG A 77 -39.15 15.50 -12.87
C ARG A 77 -38.65 14.70 -14.06
N TRP A 78 -37.40 14.26 -13.99
CA TRP A 78 -36.87 13.24 -14.88
C TRP A 78 -37.52 11.90 -14.56
N ASP A 79 -38.28 11.37 -15.54
CA ASP A 79 -38.78 10.01 -15.54
C ASP A 79 -38.02 9.20 -16.61
N THR A 80 -37.97 7.88 -16.48
CA THR A 80 -37.24 7.03 -17.42
C THR A 80 -38.18 5.97 -18.00
N ASP A 81 -38.34 6.00 -19.32
CA ASP A 81 -39.15 5.05 -20.06
C ASP A 81 -38.34 3.80 -20.37
N TRP A 82 -38.64 2.71 -19.66
CA TRP A 82 -37.89 1.46 -19.71
C TRP A 82 -38.44 0.49 -20.76
N VAL A 83 -37.53 -0.09 -21.54
CA VAL A 83 -37.84 -1.10 -22.56
C VAL A 83 -36.91 -2.30 -22.38
N TRP A 84 -37.45 -3.51 -22.47
CA TRP A 84 -36.67 -4.73 -22.44
C TRP A 84 -35.87 -4.92 -23.73
N VAL A 85 -34.62 -5.35 -23.59
CA VAL A 85 -33.76 -5.72 -24.73
C VAL A 85 -34.27 -7.04 -25.33
N PRO A 86 -34.63 -7.08 -26.62
CA PRO A 86 -35.30 -8.24 -27.22
C PRO A 86 -34.36 -9.39 -27.60
N HIS A 87 -33.07 -9.10 -27.81
CA HIS A 87 -32.09 -10.08 -28.29
C HIS A 87 -30.95 -10.23 -27.30
N LYS A 88 -30.49 -11.47 -27.13
CA LYS A 88 -29.26 -11.75 -26.38
C LYS A 88 -28.06 -11.34 -27.22
N HIS A 89 -27.09 -10.72 -26.57
CA HIS A 89 -25.83 -10.32 -27.20
C HIS A 89 -24.70 -11.08 -26.55
N SER A 90 -23.82 -11.66 -27.37
CA SER A 90 -22.66 -12.42 -26.91
C SER A 90 -21.37 -11.81 -27.43
N PHE A 91 -20.36 -11.75 -26.58
CA PHE A 91 -19.05 -11.22 -26.90
C PHE A 91 -17.97 -12.21 -26.50
N THR A 92 -16.86 -12.16 -27.23
CA THR A 92 -15.63 -12.87 -26.88
C THR A 92 -14.51 -11.85 -26.82
N ARG A 93 -13.77 -11.82 -25.71
CA ARG A 93 -12.65 -10.89 -25.50
C ARG A 93 -11.49 -11.60 -24.82
N ASP A 94 -10.28 -11.28 -25.25
CA ASP A 94 -9.07 -11.76 -24.60
C ASP A 94 -8.63 -10.75 -23.54
N TYR A 95 -8.46 -11.25 -22.32
CA TYR A 95 -7.98 -10.48 -21.19
C TYR A 95 -6.49 -10.73 -20.99
N SER A 96 -5.70 -9.75 -21.39
CA SER A 96 -4.26 -9.72 -21.19
C SER A 96 -3.88 -8.85 -19.98
N PRO A 97 -2.93 -9.31 -19.14
CA PRO A 97 -2.47 -8.56 -17.96
C PRO A 97 -1.77 -7.24 -18.29
N LEU A 98 -1.25 -7.07 -19.51
CA LEU A 98 -0.65 -5.81 -19.99
C LEU A 98 -1.72 -4.74 -20.22
N ALA A 99 -2.84 -5.12 -20.85
CA ALA A 99 -3.97 -4.23 -21.07
C ALA A 99 -4.75 -3.95 -19.78
N HIS A 100 -4.77 -4.93 -18.87
CA HIS A 100 -5.51 -4.87 -17.62
C HIS A 100 -4.59 -5.10 -16.41
N PRO A 101 -3.98 -4.04 -15.84
CA PRO A 101 -3.07 -4.15 -14.70
C PRO A 101 -3.70 -4.80 -13.46
N LYS A 102 -5.03 -4.74 -13.31
CA LYS A 102 -5.77 -5.39 -12.22
C LYS A 102 -5.80 -6.92 -12.28
N LEU A 103 -5.33 -7.53 -13.38
CA LEU A 103 -5.10 -8.98 -13.48
C LEU A 103 -3.73 -9.40 -12.90
N GLN A 104 -2.92 -8.44 -12.48
CA GLN A 104 -1.64 -8.64 -11.80
C GLN A 104 -1.88 -8.53 -10.29
N ILE A 105 -2.19 -9.65 -9.66
CA ILE A 105 -2.70 -9.71 -8.29
C ILE A 105 -1.55 -9.92 -7.32
N TYR A 106 -1.41 -9.05 -6.33
CA TYR A 106 -0.39 -9.21 -5.29
C TYR A 106 -0.63 -10.50 -4.50
N ALA A 107 0.43 -11.29 -4.30
CA ALA A 107 0.32 -12.66 -3.81
C ALA A 107 0.81 -12.87 -2.36
N SER A 108 0.91 -11.81 -1.57
CA SER A 108 1.32 -11.87 -0.16
C SER A 108 0.40 -11.03 0.73
N HIS A 109 0.43 -11.28 2.05
CA HIS A 109 -0.36 -10.56 3.05
C HIS A 109 0.45 -9.46 3.76
N ARG A 110 1.74 -9.34 3.45
CA ARG A 110 2.67 -8.44 4.15
C ARG A 110 2.31 -6.97 4.00
N TYR A 111 1.88 -6.59 2.80
CA TYR A 111 1.51 -5.21 2.48
C TYR A 111 0.04 -5.11 2.06
N ARG A 112 -0.52 -3.90 2.12
CA ARG A 112 -1.86 -3.64 1.59
C ARG A 112 -1.82 -3.77 0.06
N ARG A 113 -2.58 -4.73 -0.47
CA ARG A 113 -2.68 -5.04 -1.90
C ARG A 113 -2.88 -3.80 -2.79
N GLY A 114 -3.87 -2.95 -2.48
CA GLY A 114 -4.12 -1.73 -3.27
C GLY A 114 -2.99 -0.68 -3.26
N LEU A 115 -2.04 -0.75 -2.33
CA LEU A 115 -0.82 0.09 -2.38
C LEU A 115 0.26 -0.52 -3.28
N VAL A 116 0.33 -1.84 -3.30
CA VAL A 116 1.36 -2.60 -4.02
C VAL A 116 0.97 -2.79 -5.49
N GLU A 117 -0.29 -3.11 -5.79
CA GLU A 117 -0.82 -3.20 -7.16
C GLU A 117 -0.74 -1.88 -7.94
N ALA A 118 -0.47 -0.74 -7.29
CA ALA A 118 -0.21 0.50 -8.01
C ALA A 118 1.12 0.45 -8.79
N ILE A 119 2.08 -0.39 -8.39
CA ILE A 119 3.38 -0.51 -9.09
C ILE A 119 3.28 -1.31 -10.39
N THR A 120 2.18 -2.03 -10.62
CA THR A 120 1.97 -2.90 -11.79
C THR A 120 1.34 -2.19 -12.98
N GLN A 121 1.05 -0.89 -12.86
CA GLN A 121 0.43 -0.10 -13.92
C GLN A 121 1.36 0.24 -15.10
N GLY A 122 2.67 -0.03 -14.96
CA GLY A 122 3.67 0.24 -15.98
C GLY A 122 3.96 -0.95 -16.91
N PRO A 123 4.81 -0.74 -17.94
CA PRO A 123 5.24 -1.78 -18.88
C PRO A 123 6.18 -2.86 -18.28
N ALA A 124 6.44 -2.86 -16.97
CA ALA A 124 7.42 -3.73 -16.32
C ALA A 124 7.23 -5.22 -16.60
N LEU A 125 6.00 -5.65 -16.90
CA LEU A 125 5.72 -7.03 -17.24
C LEU A 125 6.36 -7.45 -18.59
N GLU A 126 6.59 -6.52 -19.52
CA GLU A 126 7.21 -6.80 -20.81
C GLU A 126 8.68 -7.21 -20.69
N SER A 127 9.36 -6.76 -19.62
CA SER A 127 10.75 -7.11 -19.33
C SER A 127 10.91 -8.36 -18.45
N ALA A 128 9.83 -9.12 -18.23
CA ALA A 128 9.86 -10.32 -17.40
C ALA A 128 10.75 -11.43 -18.00
N ILE A 129 11.65 -11.96 -17.19
CA ILE A 129 12.57 -13.06 -17.56
C ILE A 129 12.23 -14.31 -16.74
N SER A 130 12.62 -15.50 -17.22
CA SER A 130 12.57 -16.72 -16.42
C SER A 130 13.33 -16.56 -15.10
N PHE A 131 12.75 -17.02 -13.99
CA PHE A 131 13.39 -16.88 -12.68
C PHE A 131 14.66 -17.75 -12.63
N SER A 132 15.83 -17.13 -12.55
CA SER A 132 17.12 -17.82 -12.40
C SER A 132 17.73 -17.54 -11.02
N PRO A 133 18.42 -18.52 -10.39
CA PRO A 133 19.11 -18.31 -9.12
C PRO A 133 20.12 -17.16 -9.13
N SER A 134 20.68 -16.83 -10.30
CA SER A 134 21.59 -15.69 -10.50
C SER A 134 20.95 -14.33 -10.20
N LEU A 135 19.62 -14.20 -10.24
CA LEU A 135 18.93 -12.96 -9.85
C LEU A 135 19.04 -12.67 -8.35
N LEU A 136 19.33 -13.71 -7.55
CA LEU A 136 19.50 -13.64 -6.10
C LEU A 136 20.97 -13.49 -5.70
N ASP A 137 21.90 -13.88 -6.58
CA ASP A 137 23.34 -13.86 -6.35
C ASP A 137 23.97 -12.48 -6.62
N SER A 138 23.15 -11.42 -6.62
CA SER A 138 23.66 -10.06 -6.74
C SER A 138 24.39 -9.65 -5.47
N LYS A 139 25.46 -8.84 -5.60
CA LYS A 139 26.20 -8.25 -4.46
C LYS A 139 25.31 -7.49 -3.45
N GLU A 140 24.11 -7.09 -3.86
CA GLU A 140 23.13 -6.41 -3.02
C GLU A 140 22.20 -7.42 -2.33
N LEU A 141 22.01 -7.26 -1.01
CA LEU A 141 21.06 -8.05 -0.23
C LEU A 141 19.63 -7.73 -0.67
N ARG A 142 19.05 -8.60 -1.50
CA ARG A 142 17.66 -8.51 -1.96
C ARG A 142 16.79 -9.46 -1.16
N GLY A 143 15.71 -8.93 -0.60
CA GLY A 143 14.67 -9.73 0.02
C GLY A 143 13.76 -10.36 -1.04
N ILE A 144 13.21 -11.54 -0.74
CA ILE A 144 12.17 -12.16 -1.57
C ILE A 144 10.99 -12.42 -0.65
N ASP A 145 9.83 -11.90 -1.02
CA ASP A 145 8.60 -12.20 -0.30
C ASP A 145 8.02 -13.54 -0.80
N PRO A 146 7.56 -14.43 0.11
CA PRO A 146 6.96 -15.70 -0.28
C PRO A 146 5.55 -15.49 -0.87
N PHE A 147 5.16 -16.40 -1.77
CA PHE A 147 3.76 -16.51 -2.20
C PHE A 147 2.92 -17.05 -1.04
N ALA A 148 2.12 -16.18 -0.41
CA ALA A 148 1.20 -16.56 0.66
C ALA A 148 -0.22 -16.82 0.15
N ILE A 149 -0.59 -16.21 -0.99
CA ILE A 149 -1.91 -16.34 -1.61
C ILE A 149 -1.86 -17.46 -2.65
N TYR A 150 -2.87 -18.34 -2.63
CA TYR A 150 -2.97 -19.44 -3.57
C TYR A 150 -3.37 -18.97 -4.99
N PRO A 151 -2.94 -19.68 -6.05
CA PRO A 151 -3.34 -19.38 -7.43
C PRO A 151 -4.86 -19.36 -7.64
N SER A 152 -5.60 -20.27 -7.00
CA SER A 152 -7.07 -20.34 -7.09
C SER A 152 -7.75 -19.06 -6.58
N THR A 153 -7.18 -18.47 -5.52
CA THR A 153 -7.65 -17.20 -4.96
C THR A 153 -7.39 -16.05 -5.95
N ALA A 154 -6.23 -16.03 -6.60
CA ALA A 154 -5.94 -15.05 -7.64
C ALA A 154 -6.90 -15.17 -8.83
N VAL A 155 -7.22 -16.40 -9.28
CA VAL A 155 -8.23 -16.61 -10.32
C VAL A 155 -9.59 -16.05 -9.92
N ARG A 156 -10.00 -16.20 -8.65
CA ARG A 156 -11.27 -15.63 -8.17
C ARG A 156 -11.26 -14.10 -8.22
N PHE A 157 -10.15 -13.45 -7.83
CA PHE A 157 -10.01 -12.01 -7.97
C PHE A 157 -10.05 -11.55 -9.43
N ALA A 158 -9.34 -12.25 -10.31
CA ALA A 158 -9.35 -11.96 -11.74
C ALA A 158 -10.76 -12.10 -12.32
N LYS A 159 -11.49 -13.17 -11.97
CA LYS A 159 -12.88 -13.37 -12.39
C LYS A 159 -13.79 -12.26 -11.91
N SER A 160 -13.68 -11.81 -10.65
CA SER A 160 -14.46 -10.69 -10.11
C SER A 160 -14.19 -9.39 -10.88
N TYR A 161 -12.91 -9.10 -11.16
CA TYR A 161 -12.55 -7.94 -11.96
C TYR A 161 -13.09 -8.01 -13.39
N ILE A 162 -12.94 -9.17 -14.05
CA ILE A 162 -13.42 -9.40 -15.41
C ILE A 162 -14.94 -9.25 -15.47
N GLN A 163 -15.68 -9.87 -14.55
CA GLN A 163 -17.14 -9.75 -14.45
C GLN A 163 -17.57 -8.29 -14.39
N SER A 164 -16.96 -7.50 -13.49
CA SER A 164 -17.26 -6.08 -13.33
C SER A 164 -16.95 -5.23 -14.56
N THR A 165 -15.93 -5.64 -15.32
CA THR A 165 -15.50 -4.95 -16.53
C THR A 165 -16.46 -5.29 -17.67
N GLU A 166 -16.84 -6.56 -17.83
CA GLU A 166 -17.83 -7.01 -18.81
C GLU A 166 -19.20 -6.37 -18.58
N GLU A 167 -19.64 -6.23 -17.33
CA GLU A 167 -20.89 -5.54 -17.00
C GLU A 167 -20.87 -4.06 -17.41
N LYS A 168 -19.77 -3.35 -17.15
CA LYS A 168 -19.62 -1.94 -17.58
C LYS A 168 -19.59 -1.82 -19.10
N VAL A 169 -18.88 -2.71 -19.77
CA VAL A 169 -18.81 -2.75 -21.24
C VAL A 169 -20.18 -3.07 -21.83
N ALA A 170 -20.94 -3.99 -21.23
CA ALA A 170 -22.28 -4.34 -21.65
C ALA A 170 -23.29 -3.19 -21.43
N ASP A 171 -23.21 -2.48 -20.29
CA ASP A 171 -24.00 -1.26 -20.05
C ASP A 171 -23.75 -0.21 -21.15
N GLU A 172 -22.48 0.11 -21.39
CA GLU A 172 -22.09 1.10 -22.40
C GLU A 172 -22.53 0.66 -23.81
N TYR A 173 -22.33 -0.60 -24.16
CA TYR A 173 -22.76 -1.17 -25.43
C TYR A 173 -24.27 -1.02 -25.64
N LEU A 174 -25.09 -1.37 -24.65
CA LEU A 174 -26.55 -1.29 -24.77
C LEU A 174 -27.03 0.16 -24.91
N ARG A 175 -26.43 1.09 -24.18
CA ARG A 175 -26.75 2.52 -24.27
C ARG A 175 -26.44 3.08 -25.66
N GLN A 176 -25.30 2.69 -26.23
CA GLN A 176 -24.89 3.11 -27.56
C GLN A 176 -25.76 2.50 -28.66
N VAL A 177 -26.01 1.18 -28.61
CA VAL A 177 -26.77 0.46 -29.65
C VAL A 177 -28.23 0.87 -29.68
N TYR A 178 -28.88 0.94 -28.51
CA TYR A 178 -30.29 1.30 -28.41
C TYR A 178 -30.52 2.82 -28.36
N ARG A 179 -29.45 3.63 -28.30
CA ARG A 179 -29.48 5.09 -28.15
C ARG A 179 -30.35 5.52 -26.96
N MET A 180 -30.02 4.96 -25.79
CA MET A 180 -30.73 5.14 -24.53
C MET A 180 -29.80 5.72 -23.46
N ASP A 181 -30.39 6.40 -22.47
CA ASP A 181 -29.66 7.16 -21.46
C ASP A 181 -29.17 6.29 -20.30
N GLU A 182 -29.93 5.26 -19.94
CA GLU A 182 -29.68 4.40 -18.78
C GLU A 182 -29.91 2.92 -19.10
N THR A 183 -29.31 2.04 -18.30
CA THR A 183 -29.67 0.62 -18.25
C THR A 183 -29.96 0.19 -16.82
N ARG A 184 -30.75 -0.87 -16.66
CA ARG A 184 -30.99 -1.55 -15.38
C ARG A 184 -31.30 -3.03 -15.59
N PHE A 185 -31.25 -3.80 -14.51
CA PHE A 185 -31.44 -5.26 -14.53
C PHE A 185 -30.54 -5.96 -15.56
N LEU A 186 -29.34 -5.40 -15.77
CA LEU A 186 -28.34 -5.95 -16.67
C LEU A 186 -27.75 -7.20 -16.02
N LYS A 187 -27.99 -8.35 -16.63
CA LYS A 187 -27.40 -9.62 -16.20
C LYS A 187 -26.49 -10.16 -17.28
N VAL A 188 -25.19 -10.23 -16.96
CA VAL A 188 -24.15 -10.74 -17.86
C VAL A 188 -23.62 -12.05 -17.33
N ASN A 189 -23.74 -13.12 -18.12
CA ASN A 189 -23.14 -14.41 -17.84
C ASN A 189 -21.73 -14.43 -18.43
N VAL A 190 -20.72 -14.60 -17.57
CA VAL A 190 -19.31 -14.60 -17.98
C VAL A 190 -18.71 -15.99 -17.77
N ARG A 191 -18.17 -16.55 -18.84
CA ARG A 191 -17.43 -17.82 -18.84
C ARG A 191 -15.97 -17.56 -19.21
N LEU A 192 -15.07 -18.16 -18.44
CA LEU A 192 -13.63 -18.06 -18.64
C LEU A 192 -13.14 -19.34 -19.30
N GLU A 193 -12.40 -19.19 -20.39
CA GLU A 193 -11.68 -20.25 -21.09
C GLU A 193 -10.18 -19.94 -21.09
N ASN A 194 -9.35 -20.98 -21.23
CA ASN A 194 -7.90 -20.86 -21.32
C ASN A 194 -7.26 -19.99 -20.21
N VAL A 195 -7.69 -20.20 -18.96
CA VAL A 195 -7.16 -19.45 -17.82
C VAL A 195 -5.72 -19.88 -17.54
N ILE A 196 -4.78 -18.95 -17.73
CA ILE A 196 -3.36 -19.13 -17.44
C ILE A 196 -3.02 -18.27 -16.22
N VAL A 197 -2.36 -18.87 -15.24
CA VAL A 197 -1.90 -18.20 -14.02
C VAL A 197 -0.40 -18.39 -13.91
N SER A 198 0.34 -17.28 -13.95
CA SER A 198 1.80 -17.30 -13.90
C SER A 198 2.34 -16.61 -12.64
N PRO A 199 3.27 -17.22 -11.90
CA PRO A 199 3.95 -16.56 -10.79
C PRO A 199 5.00 -15.59 -11.33
N VAL A 200 4.93 -14.32 -10.92
CA VAL A 200 5.86 -13.26 -11.34
C VAL A 200 6.34 -12.48 -10.12
N TYR A 201 7.65 -12.25 -10.03
CA TYR A 201 8.23 -11.36 -9.03
C TYR A 201 8.49 -9.96 -9.59
N TYR A 202 8.00 -8.94 -8.88
CA TYR A 202 8.22 -7.54 -9.20
C TYR A 202 9.32 -6.95 -8.33
N PRO A 203 10.31 -6.26 -8.91
CA PRO A 203 11.31 -5.54 -8.16
C PRO A 203 10.67 -4.29 -7.55
N ALA A 204 10.82 -4.12 -6.23
CA ALA A 204 10.30 -2.97 -5.53
C ALA A 204 11.34 -2.41 -4.56
N TYR A 205 11.51 -1.10 -4.60
CA TYR A 205 12.17 -0.31 -3.57
C TYR A 205 11.12 0.15 -2.57
N ILE A 206 11.29 -0.24 -1.31
CA ILE A 206 10.33 0.04 -0.24
C ILE A 206 10.90 1.13 0.67
N PHE A 207 10.26 2.28 0.64
CA PHE A 207 10.59 3.41 1.50
C PHE A 207 9.66 3.44 2.70
N SER A 208 10.23 3.33 3.89
CA SER A 208 9.48 3.39 5.15
C SER A 208 9.64 4.76 5.81
N VAL A 209 8.53 5.44 6.04
CA VAL A 209 8.45 6.74 6.72
C VAL A 209 7.64 6.58 8.00
N ASN A 210 8.20 6.95 9.15
CA ASN A 210 7.44 7.00 10.39
C ASN A 210 6.65 8.32 10.46
N TYR A 211 5.33 8.20 10.56
CA TYR A 211 4.41 9.33 10.55
C TYR A 211 3.34 9.12 11.62
N LEU A 212 3.30 9.99 12.64
CA LEU A 212 2.37 9.90 13.78
C LEU A 212 2.40 8.53 14.50
N GLY A 213 3.59 7.95 14.66
CA GLY A 213 3.75 6.63 15.29
C GLY A 213 3.29 5.45 14.41
N ARG A 214 3.00 5.69 13.13
CA ARG A 214 2.65 4.68 12.13
C ARG A 214 3.71 4.66 11.03
N THR A 215 4.14 3.46 10.64
CA THR A 215 5.04 3.30 9.51
C THR A 215 4.23 3.31 8.22
N LEU A 216 4.39 4.36 7.42
CA LEU A 216 3.86 4.45 6.07
C LEU A 216 4.90 3.95 5.08
N ARG A 217 4.48 3.10 4.14
CA ARG A 217 5.36 2.51 3.13
C ARG A 217 4.97 3.02 1.75
N THR A 218 5.97 3.45 0.99
CA THR A 218 5.85 3.80 -0.43
C THR A 218 6.69 2.83 -1.23
N PHE A 219 6.12 2.28 -2.29
CA PHE A 219 6.71 1.28 -3.16
C PHE A 219 7.07 1.95 -4.48
N VAL A 220 8.32 1.81 -4.90
CA VAL A 220 8.77 2.28 -6.22
C VAL A 220 9.24 1.07 -7.01
N ASN A 221 8.69 0.88 -8.22
CA ASN A 221 9.08 -0.23 -9.08
C ASN A 221 10.55 -0.08 -9.50
N GLY A 222 11.32 -1.16 -9.36
CA GLY A 222 12.75 -1.18 -9.69
C GLY A 222 13.07 -1.29 -11.18
N ASN A 223 12.06 -1.45 -12.05
CA ASN A 223 12.22 -1.43 -13.51
C ASN A 223 11.73 -0.11 -14.13
N ASP A 224 10.51 0.30 -13.81
CA ASP A 224 9.83 1.41 -14.48
C ASP A 224 9.73 2.70 -13.65
N LEU A 225 10.08 2.65 -12.36
CA LEU A 225 9.88 3.74 -11.41
C LEU A 225 8.40 4.13 -11.19
N THR A 226 7.45 3.26 -11.53
CA THR A 226 6.05 3.45 -11.11
C THR A 226 5.93 3.43 -9.59
N VAL A 227 5.10 4.30 -9.04
CA VAL A 227 5.00 4.49 -7.58
C VAL A 227 3.64 4.05 -7.07
N GLY A 228 3.67 3.21 -6.04
CA GLY A 228 2.53 2.81 -5.24
C GLY A 228 2.67 3.26 -3.81
N GLY A 229 1.57 3.60 -3.14
CA GLY A 229 1.61 4.03 -1.75
C GLY A 229 0.64 5.16 -1.42
N THR A 230 0.89 5.78 -0.27
CA THR A 230 0.12 6.94 0.18
C THR A 230 1.02 8.15 0.22
N LYS A 231 0.57 9.22 -0.40
CA LYS A 231 1.30 10.48 -0.37
C LYS A 231 1.28 11.08 1.03
N VAL A 232 2.46 11.41 1.52
CA VAL A 232 2.69 12.02 2.83
C VAL A 232 3.10 13.48 2.64
N TYR A 233 2.50 14.36 3.44
CA TYR A 233 2.74 15.80 3.41
C TYR A 233 3.32 16.28 4.75
N ASN A 234 4.13 17.34 4.69
CA ASN A 234 4.62 18.04 5.88
C ASN A 234 3.54 18.99 6.42
N TRP A 235 2.81 18.52 7.43
CA TRP A 235 1.69 19.25 8.02
C TRP A 235 2.08 20.60 8.63
N GLN A 236 3.29 20.73 9.20
CA GLN A 236 3.75 21.98 9.83
C GLN A 236 3.88 23.10 8.79
N ARG A 237 4.40 22.73 7.62
CA ARG A 237 4.56 23.67 6.51
C ARG A 237 3.22 24.01 5.87
N THR A 238 2.31 23.03 5.75
CA THR A 238 0.95 23.30 5.29
C THR A 238 0.19 24.22 6.25
N ALA A 239 0.33 24.00 7.56
CA ALA A 239 -0.20 24.87 8.60
C ALA A 239 0.29 26.31 8.43
N MET A 240 1.60 26.50 8.29
CA MET A 240 2.21 27.81 8.10
C MET A 240 1.65 28.57 6.89
N VAL A 241 1.49 27.89 5.75
CA VAL A 241 0.95 28.54 4.54
C VAL A 241 -0.55 28.82 4.67
N SER A 242 -1.32 27.92 5.29
CA SER A 242 -2.72 28.22 5.58
C SER A 242 -2.87 29.41 6.54
N ALA A 243 -2.00 29.53 7.55
CA ALA A 243 -1.99 30.66 8.47
C ALA A 243 -1.69 31.96 7.72
N ALA A 244 -0.64 31.97 6.89
CA ALA A 244 -0.26 33.13 6.10
C ALA A 244 -1.35 33.54 5.09
N GLY A 245 -1.99 32.56 4.44
CA GLY A 245 -3.10 32.79 3.52
C GLY A 245 -4.32 33.40 4.23
N MET A 246 -4.75 32.80 5.34
CA MET A 246 -5.89 33.30 6.12
C MET A 246 -5.61 34.66 6.74
N ALA A 247 -4.38 34.90 7.21
CA ALA A 247 -3.96 36.20 7.71
C ALA A 247 -4.02 37.28 6.62
N THR A 248 -3.57 36.97 5.40
CA THR A 248 -3.66 37.87 4.25
C THR A 248 -5.12 38.17 3.87
N ILE A 249 -5.99 37.16 3.86
CA ILE A 249 -7.41 37.38 3.57
C ILE A 249 -8.03 38.30 4.64
N MET A 250 -7.71 38.07 5.90
CA MET A 250 -8.22 38.87 7.03
C MET A 250 -7.72 40.31 7.06
N THR A 251 -6.46 40.56 6.68
CA THR A 251 -5.95 41.94 6.50
C THR A 251 -6.72 42.64 5.38
N MET A 252 -6.98 41.95 4.27
CA MET A 252 -7.68 42.52 3.10
C MET A 252 -9.17 42.75 3.35
N THR A 253 -9.86 41.90 4.13
CA THR A 253 -11.29 42.04 4.42
C THR A 253 -11.58 42.93 5.64
N GLY A 254 -10.56 43.60 6.20
CA GLY A 254 -10.72 44.53 7.33
C GLY A 254 -11.08 43.85 8.66
N GLY A 255 -10.86 42.55 8.78
CA GLY A 255 -11.27 41.75 9.95
C GLY A 255 -10.28 41.78 11.13
N ILE A 256 -9.13 42.43 10.97
CA ILE A 256 -8.19 42.65 12.08
C ILE A 256 -8.59 43.92 12.83
N GLY A 257 -9.63 43.81 13.65
CA GLY A 257 -9.83 44.77 14.74
C GLY A 257 -8.58 44.80 15.62
N TRP A 258 -8.20 45.98 16.11
CA TRP A 258 -7.00 46.29 16.91
C TRP A 258 -6.95 45.59 18.29
N GLY A 259 -7.06 44.28 18.31
CA GLY A 259 -6.91 43.45 19.49
C GLY A 259 -6.70 42.01 19.03
N GLY A 260 -5.51 41.46 19.28
CA GLY A 260 -5.12 40.09 18.95
C GLY A 260 -5.91 38.98 19.66
N ALA A 261 -7.11 39.30 20.16
CA ALA A 261 -8.01 38.43 20.91
C ALA A 261 -9.49 38.57 20.50
N SER A 262 -9.81 39.23 19.36
CA SER A 262 -11.20 39.30 18.89
C SER A 262 -11.71 37.93 18.44
N GLY A 263 -13.00 37.62 18.68
CA GLY A 263 -13.61 36.36 18.24
C GLY A 263 -13.47 36.11 16.73
N SER A 264 -13.43 37.19 15.94
CA SER A 264 -13.18 37.16 14.49
C SER A 264 -11.80 36.63 14.13
N PHE A 265 -10.75 36.95 14.89
CA PHE A 265 -9.40 36.41 14.68
C PHE A 265 -9.36 34.89 14.90
N TRP A 266 -9.97 34.41 15.98
CA TRP A 266 -10.05 32.99 16.27
C TRP A 266 -10.89 32.23 15.26
N LEU A 267 -12.07 32.75 14.89
CA LEU A 267 -12.96 32.12 13.92
C LEU A 267 -12.44 32.18 12.48
N GLY A 268 -11.77 33.25 12.09
CA GLY A 268 -11.38 33.47 10.70
C GLY A 268 -9.92 33.18 10.36
N ILE A 269 -9.02 33.06 11.34
CA ILE A 269 -7.63 32.64 11.08
C ILE A 269 -7.35 31.34 11.81
N VAL A 270 -7.41 31.34 13.15
CA VAL A 270 -6.87 30.22 13.93
C VAL A 270 -7.63 28.93 13.67
N LEU A 271 -8.97 28.93 13.75
CA LEU A 271 -9.77 27.73 13.56
C LEU A 271 -9.65 27.12 12.15
N PRO A 272 -9.78 27.87 11.04
CA PRO A 272 -9.56 27.33 9.70
C PRO A 272 -8.14 26.82 9.49
N THR A 273 -7.14 27.53 10.02
CA THR A 273 -5.74 27.09 9.94
C THR A 273 -5.53 25.77 10.67
N VAL A 274 -6.02 25.67 11.92
CA VAL A 274 -5.94 24.44 12.71
C VAL A 274 -6.69 23.31 12.02
N ALA A 275 -7.86 23.59 11.43
CA ALA A 275 -8.64 22.61 10.68
C ALA A 275 -7.87 22.08 9.45
N VAL A 276 -7.31 22.97 8.61
CA VAL A 276 -6.49 22.58 7.46
C VAL A 276 -5.23 21.82 7.90
N SER A 277 -4.60 22.26 8.99
CA SER A 277 -3.43 21.59 9.57
C SER A 277 -3.77 20.19 10.06
N MET A 278 -4.90 20.02 10.76
CA MET A 278 -5.37 18.71 11.20
C MET A 278 -5.76 17.83 10.02
N LEU A 279 -6.46 18.36 9.02
CA LEU A 279 -6.82 17.60 7.83
C LEU A 279 -5.58 17.11 7.08
N THR A 280 -4.54 17.94 6.95
CA THR A 280 -3.28 17.57 6.26
C THR A 280 -2.43 16.63 7.09
N LEU A 281 -2.40 16.81 8.41
CA LEU A 281 -1.78 15.89 9.37
C LEU A 281 -2.44 14.51 9.30
N TYR A 282 -3.76 14.42 9.28
CA TYR A 282 -4.46 13.13 9.25
C TYR A 282 -4.73 12.63 7.82
N TYR A 283 -4.43 13.42 6.78
CA TYR A 283 -4.72 13.07 5.38
C TYR A 283 -4.22 11.68 4.99
N PRO A 284 -2.95 11.28 5.27
CA PRO A 284 -2.49 9.95 4.88
C PRO A 284 -3.34 8.84 5.49
N ILE A 285 -3.72 9.00 6.77
CA ILE A 285 -4.53 8.04 7.52
C ILE A 285 -5.98 8.02 7.01
N ILE A 286 -6.57 9.19 6.81
CA ILE A 286 -7.94 9.35 6.32
C ILE A 286 -8.03 8.80 4.88
N SER A 287 -7.04 9.06 4.02
CA SER A 287 -7.03 8.60 2.63
C SER A 287 -7.01 7.08 2.50
N LEU A 288 -6.37 6.38 3.45
CA LEU A 288 -6.42 4.92 3.52
C LEU A 288 -7.83 4.45 3.87
N ARG A 289 -8.48 5.10 4.85
CA ARG A 289 -9.84 4.76 5.26
C ARG A 289 -10.88 5.07 4.18
N ILE A 290 -10.75 6.21 3.49
CA ILE A 290 -11.61 6.57 2.36
C ILE A 290 -11.45 5.56 1.23
N ARG A 291 -10.23 5.12 0.91
CA ARG A 291 -10.01 4.06 -0.08
C ARG A 291 -10.70 2.75 0.32
N ASP A 292 -10.60 2.36 1.59
CA ASP A 292 -11.29 1.18 2.11
C ASP A 292 -12.82 1.34 1.97
N LEU A 293 -13.38 2.52 2.29
CA LEU A 293 -14.80 2.81 2.14
C LEU A 293 -15.28 2.83 0.68
N ILE A 294 -14.49 3.41 -0.24
CA ILE A 294 -14.81 3.41 -1.67
C ILE A 294 -14.80 1.97 -2.19
N ARG A 295 -13.81 1.17 -1.80
CA ARG A 295 -13.76 -0.26 -2.15
C ARG A 295 -14.98 -0.99 -1.61
N ASP A 296 -15.34 -0.79 -0.34
CA ASP A 296 -16.53 -1.39 0.25
C ASP A 296 -17.82 -0.91 -0.44
N TYR A 297 -17.86 0.34 -0.90
CA TYR A 297 -18.97 0.88 -1.67
C TYR A 297 -19.03 0.28 -3.08
N GLU A 298 -17.90 0.15 -3.79
CA GLU A 298 -17.82 -0.53 -5.09
C GLU A 298 -18.30 -1.98 -4.95
N ILE A 299 -17.86 -2.67 -3.91
CA ILE A 299 -18.35 -4.02 -3.59
C ILE A 299 -19.87 -4.00 -3.31
N ARG A 300 -20.38 -3.03 -2.54
CA ARG A 300 -21.83 -2.85 -2.27
C ARG A 300 -22.67 -2.45 -3.47
N SER A 301 -22.14 -1.68 -4.41
CA SER A 301 -22.88 -1.31 -5.62
C SER A 301 -22.93 -2.49 -6.59
N MET A 302 -21.93 -3.37 -6.56
CA MET A 302 -21.99 -4.69 -7.18
C MET A 302 -22.99 -5.63 -6.49
N ALA A 303 -23.31 -5.41 -5.20
CA ALA A 303 -24.26 -6.18 -4.38
C ALA A 303 -25.74 -6.02 -4.74
N HIS A 304 -26.10 -5.01 -5.51
CA HIS A 304 -27.51 -4.74 -5.84
C HIS A 304 -28.07 -5.74 -6.87
N ASP A 305 -27.26 -6.62 -7.42
CA ASP A 305 -27.71 -7.78 -8.20
C ASP A 305 -27.46 -9.06 -7.38
N PRO A 306 -28.49 -9.71 -6.81
CA PRO A 306 -28.34 -10.98 -6.10
C PRO A 306 -27.77 -12.12 -6.97
N SER A 307 -27.58 -11.90 -8.27
CA SER A 307 -26.98 -12.86 -9.21
C SER A 307 -25.50 -12.61 -9.54
N THR A 308 -24.87 -11.54 -9.04
CA THR A 308 -23.41 -11.34 -9.15
C THR A 308 -22.66 -12.28 -8.21
N TRP A 309 -21.75 -13.05 -8.78
CA TRP A 309 -21.04 -14.15 -8.13
C TRP A 309 -19.98 -13.66 -7.11
N ASP A 310 -19.99 -14.25 -5.91
CA ASP A 310 -18.94 -14.28 -4.85
C ASP A 310 -18.61 -12.96 -4.11
N GLU A 311 -19.58 -12.05 -3.95
CA GLU A 311 -19.39 -10.82 -3.17
C GLU A 311 -19.06 -11.08 -1.69
N ASP A 312 -19.77 -12.04 -1.08
CA ASP A 312 -19.52 -12.51 0.28
C ASP A 312 -18.09 -13.04 0.44
N TRP A 313 -17.56 -13.67 -0.61
CA TRP A 313 -16.19 -14.15 -0.62
C TRP A 313 -15.17 -13.02 -0.70
N VAL A 314 -15.37 -12.02 -1.56
CA VAL A 314 -14.44 -10.86 -1.65
C VAL A 314 -14.40 -10.09 -0.33
N ARG A 315 -15.55 -9.89 0.32
CA ARG A 315 -15.65 -9.25 1.64
C ARG A 315 -15.02 -10.11 2.73
N GLY A 316 -15.32 -11.41 2.77
CA GLY A 316 -14.75 -12.35 3.72
C GLY A 316 -13.22 -12.44 3.58
N TYR A 317 -12.72 -12.47 2.36
CA TYR A 317 -11.29 -12.50 2.08
C TYR A 317 -10.61 -11.18 2.45
N ALA A 318 -11.26 -10.02 2.27
CA ALA A 318 -10.74 -8.74 2.72
C ALA A 318 -10.53 -8.71 4.25
N ALA A 319 -11.49 -9.24 5.01
CA ALA A 319 -11.39 -9.35 6.46
C ALA A 319 -10.25 -10.31 6.87
N TYR A 320 -10.09 -11.43 6.16
CA TYR A 320 -8.96 -12.35 6.34
C TYR A 320 -7.61 -11.68 6.06
N GLU A 321 -7.48 -10.95 4.94
CA GLU A 321 -6.27 -10.18 4.60
C GLU A 321 -5.90 -9.18 5.71
N ASP A 322 -6.89 -8.49 6.27
CA ASP A 322 -6.68 -7.53 7.35
C ASP A 322 -6.21 -8.19 8.66
N GLN A 323 -6.75 -9.37 8.97
CA GLN A 323 -6.34 -10.15 10.14
C GLN A 323 -4.89 -10.65 10.00
N GLU A 324 -4.53 -11.24 8.86
CA GLU A 324 -3.17 -11.73 8.57
C GLU A 324 -2.14 -10.60 8.52
N ARG A 325 -2.50 -9.47 7.92
CA ARG A 325 -1.65 -8.27 7.96
C ARG A 325 -1.40 -7.78 9.39
N SER A 326 -2.42 -7.84 10.24
CA SER A 326 -2.29 -7.42 11.64
C SER A 326 -1.44 -8.41 12.46
N ARG A 327 -1.38 -9.69 12.07
CA ARG A 327 -0.47 -10.69 12.65
C ARG A 327 0.97 -10.41 12.24
N THR A 328 1.24 -10.40 10.93
CA THR A 328 2.58 -10.12 10.37
C THR A 328 3.15 -8.80 10.87
N TRP A 329 2.34 -7.74 10.97
CA TRP A 329 2.82 -6.46 11.48
C TRP A 329 3.16 -6.45 12.98
N ARG A 330 2.45 -7.26 13.79
CA ARG A 330 2.80 -7.46 15.21
C ARG A 330 4.10 -8.24 15.34
N GLU A 331 4.29 -9.25 14.51
CA GLU A 331 5.54 -10.03 14.45
C GLU A 331 6.73 -9.17 14.00
N GLU A 332 6.57 -8.38 12.93
CA GLU A 332 7.58 -7.40 12.49
C GLU A 332 7.93 -6.43 13.63
N ARG A 333 6.94 -5.84 14.30
CA ARG A 333 7.20 -4.95 15.44
C ARG A 333 7.87 -5.63 16.62
N ALA A 334 7.47 -6.85 16.96
CA ALA A 334 8.13 -7.61 18.02
C ALA A 334 9.59 -7.90 17.66
N SER A 335 9.87 -8.20 16.39
CA SER A 335 11.23 -8.41 15.87
C SER A 335 12.05 -7.12 15.77
N GLN A 336 11.43 -5.95 15.67
CA GLN A 336 12.12 -4.66 15.52
C GLN A 336 12.26 -3.89 16.84
N SER A 337 11.36 -4.13 17.80
CA SER A 337 11.34 -3.52 19.12
C SER A 337 12.58 -3.84 19.96
N TRP A 338 13.23 -5.00 19.76
CA TRP A 338 14.46 -5.32 20.47
C TRP A 338 15.70 -4.61 19.91
N TYR A 339 15.66 -4.13 18.66
CA TYR A 339 16.75 -3.35 18.07
C TYR A 339 16.67 -1.84 18.37
N THR A 340 15.50 -1.31 18.76
CA THR A 340 15.22 0.14 18.82
C THR A 340 14.72 0.66 20.17
N GLY A 341 14.49 -0.22 21.16
CA GLY A 341 13.99 0.19 22.47
C GLY A 341 15.08 0.84 23.34
N THR A 342 14.99 2.16 23.52
CA THR A 342 15.80 2.98 24.44
C THR A 342 15.65 2.66 25.94
N ASN A 343 15.01 1.55 26.31
CA ASN A 343 14.92 1.08 27.71
C ASN A 343 15.31 -0.40 27.90
N ALA A 344 15.56 -1.17 26.84
CA ALA A 344 15.85 -2.61 26.97
C ALA A 344 17.34 -2.98 26.80
N ASP A 345 18.14 -2.07 26.23
CA ASP A 345 19.56 -2.32 25.94
C ASP A 345 20.38 -1.01 25.97
N PRO A 346 20.49 -0.33 27.14
CA PRO A 346 21.08 1.01 27.23
C PRO A 346 22.56 1.09 26.82
N LYS A 347 23.29 -0.04 26.83
CA LYS A 347 24.66 -0.16 26.29
C LYS A 347 24.76 -0.95 25.00
N GLY A 348 23.65 -1.43 24.45
CA GLY A 348 23.65 -2.13 23.17
C GLY A 348 24.25 -3.54 23.22
N TYR A 349 24.29 -4.24 24.36
CA TYR A 349 24.88 -5.57 24.47
C TYR A 349 24.09 -6.64 23.73
N TYR A 350 22.77 -6.66 23.87
CA TYR A 350 21.90 -7.58 23.13
C TYR A 350 22.00 -7.31 21.63
N ARG A 351 22.03 -6.02 21.25
CA ARG A 351 22.23 -5.57 19.87
C ARG A 351 23.61 -5.94 19.32
N THR A 352 24.66 -5.84 20.12
CA THR A 352 26.05 -6.16 19.70
C THR A 352 26.21 -7.65 19.42
N LEU A 353 25.53 -8.51 20.19
CA LEU A 353 25.50 -9.95 19.96
C LEU A 353 24.41 -10.38 18.95
N ASN A 354 23.58 -9.44 18.50
CA ASN A 354 22.47 -9.71 17.57
C ASN A 354 21.49 -10.77 18.09
N VAL A 355 21.16 -10.71 19.38
CA VAL A 355 20.27 -11.65 20.08
C VAL A 355 19.15 -10.90 20.81
N SER A 356 18.00 -11.55 20.96
CA SER A 356 16.88 -10.99 21.72
C SER A 356 17.20 -10.86 23.21
N PRO A 357 16.62 -9.88 23.95
CA PRO A 357 16.64 -9.86 25.41
C PRO A 357 16.08 -11.12 26.06
N ASN A 358 15.20 -11.85 25.35
CA ASN A 358 14.65 -13.13 25.79
C ASN A 358 15.47 -14.35 25.32
N ALA A 359 16.65 -14.13 24.72
CA ALA A 359 17.47 -15.22 24.19
C ALA A 359 17.96 -16.16 25.30
N SER A 360 17.94 -17.44 24.98
CA SER A 360 18.49 -18.50 25.83
C SER A 360 20.01 -18.39 25.93
N GLN A 361 20.58 -18.98 26.98
CA GLN A 361 22.02 -19.00 27.19
C GLN A 361 22.78 -19.65 26.02
N SER A 362 22.18 -20.69 25.42
CA SER A 362 22.70 -21.37 24.24
C SER A 362 22.74 -20.48 23.01
N GLU A 363 21.72 -19.64 22.80
CA GLU A 363 21.66 -18.71 21.67
C GLU A 363 22.69 -17.59 21.81
N ILE A 364 22.86 -17.03 23.02
CA ILE A 364 23.89 -16.03 23.32
C ILE A 364 25.30 -16.59 23.03
N GLN A 365 25.55 -17.84 23.47
CA GLN A 365 26.83 -18.49 23.23
C GLN A 365 27.05 -18.82 21.75
N GLY A 366 26.01 -19.26 21.03
CA GLY A 366 26.05 -19.51 19.60
C GLY A 366 26.36 -18.24 18.80
N ALA A 367 25.67 -17.15 19.13
CA ALA A 367 25.87 -15.85 18.49
C ALA A 367 27.27 -15.29 18.73
N PHE A 368 27.79 -15.38 19.96
CA PHE A 368 29.18 -15.00 20.26
C PHE A 368 30.19 -15.78 19.42
N ARG A 369 30.05 -17.11 19.31
CA ARG A 369 30.95 -17.93 18.49
C ARG A 369 30.93 -17.50 17.02
N GLY A 370 29.74 -17.30 16.45
CA GLY A 370 29.57 -16.85 15.07
C GLY A 370 30.21 -15.48 14.81
N LEU A 371 29.99 -14.52 15.71
CA LEU A 371 30.55 -13.18 15.61
C LEU A 371 32.06 -13.14 15.87
N ALA A 372 32.58 -13.95 16.81
CA ALA A 372 34.00 -14.07 17.09
C ALA A 372 34.77 -14.64 15.90
N MET A 373 34.23 -15.65 15.22
CA MET A 373 34.82 -16.19 13.98
C MET A 373 34.75 -15.20 12.81
N LYS A 374 33.73 -14.33 12.80
CA LYS A 374 33.57 -13.30 11.77
C LYS A 374 34.58 -12.18 11.96
N TYR A 375 34.71 -11.64 13.17
CA TYR A 375 35.53 -10.46 13.48
C TYR A 375 36.90 -10.78 14.07
N HIS A 376 37.40 -12.02 13.92
CA HIS A 376 38.74 -12.38 14.40
C HIS A 376 39.81 -11.60 13.62
N PRO A 377 40.77 -10.93 14.27
CA PRO A 377 41.78 -10.11 13.59
C PRO A 377 42.68 -10.90 12.64
N ASP A 378 42.81 -12.22 12.82
CA ASP A 378 43.60 -13.08 11.91
C ASP A 378 42.91 -13.36 10.58
N ARG A 379 41.63 -13.01 10.46
CA ARG A 379 40.84 -13.24 9.23
C ARG A 379 40.97 -12.09 8.22
N TYR A 380 41.58 -10.98 8.63
CA TYR A 380 41.71 -9.76 7.83
C TYR A 380 43.18 -9.46 7.55
N SER A 381 43.52 -9.30 6.27
CA SER A 381 44.88 -9.01 5.81
C SER A 381 45.15 -7.51 5.66
N ASP A 382 44.10 -6.69 5.45
CA ASP A 382 44.21 -5.24 5.34
C ASP A 382 44.40 -4.59 6.74
N PRO A 383 45.39 -3.70 6.93
CA PRO A 383 45.62 -3.01 8.20
C PRO A 383 44.42 -2.23 8.75
N GLU A 384 43.59 -1.62 7.88
CA GLU A 384 42.43 -0.83 8.30
C GLU A 384 41.25 -1.73 8.67
N GLU A 385 41.01 -2.80 7.91
CA GLU A 385 40.00 -3.80 8.27
C GLU A 385 40.35 -4.52 9.57
N LYS A 386 41.63 -4.79 9.80
CA LYS A 386 42.12 -5.43 11.03
C LYS A 386 41.89 -4.56 12.27
N LYS A 387 42.05 -3.23 12.16
CA LYS A 387 41.68 -2.29 13.23
C LYS A 387 40.17 -2.30 13.49
N GLN A 388 39.35 -2.26 12.45
CA GLN A 388 37.89 -2.28 12.61
C GLN A 388 37.38 -3.59 13.21
N ALA A 389 37.96 -4.73 12.79
CA ALA A 389 37.68 -6.04 13.35
C ALA A 389 38.05 -6.11 14.84
N LYS A 390 39.21 -5.57 15.22
CA LYS A 390 39.64 -5.50 16.63
C LYS A 390 38.67 -4.71 17.50
N VAL A 391 38.21 -3.54 17.06
CA VAL A 391 37.24 -2.72 17.79
C VAL A 391 35.90 -3.44 17.96
N LYS A 392 35.41 -4.08 16.89
CA LYS A 392 34.16 -4.87 16.96
C LYS A 392 34.31 -6.12 17.84
N PHE A 393 35.47 -6.79 17.79
CA PHE A 393 35.73 -7.96 18.62
C PHE A 393 35.75 -7.60 20.12
N GLN A 394 36.28 -6.44 20.46
CA GLN A 394 36.26 -5.92 21.83
C GLN A 394 34.84 -5.64 22.32
N SER A 395 33.99 -5.00 21.49
CA SER A 395 32.59 -4.75 21.86
C SER A 395 31.78 -6.04 22.00
N ILE A 396 31.98 -7.01 21.10
CA ILE A 396 31.37 -8.34 21.16
C ILE A 396 31.78 -9.08 22.45
N SER A 397 33.05 -9.02 22.82
CA SER A 397 33.56 -9.66 24.04
C SER A 397 33.02 -9.01 25.31
N ALA A 398 32.92 -7.67 25.33
CA ALA A 398 32.31 -6.93 26.44
C ALA A 398 30.84 -7.33 26.63
N ALA A 399 30.06 -7.33 25.54
CA ALA A 399 28.66 -7.72 25.56
C ALA A 399 28.46 -9.17 26.05
N TYR A 400 29.28 -10.11 25.56
CA TYR A 400 29.21 -11.50 26.00
C TYR A 400 29.57 -11.68 27.48
N SER A 401 30.52 -10.89 28.00
CA SER A 401 30.93 -11.00 29.41
C SER A 401 29.81 -10.65 30.40
N VAL A 402 28.93 -9.71 30.02
CA VAL A 402 27.78 -9.27 30.81
C VAL A 402 26.61 -10.23 30.61
N LEU A 403 26.29 -10.58 29.37
CA LEU A 403 25.13 -11.40 29.03
C LEU A 403 25.28 -12.89 29.34
N ARG A 404 26.52 -13.39 29.46
CA ARG A 404 26.79 -14.79 29.84
C ARG A 404 26.54 -15.05 31.32
N ASP A 405 26.74 -14.08 32.22
CA ASP A 405 26.53 -14.29 33.64
C ASP A 405 25.09 -13.96 34.00
N ALA A 406 24.34 -14.95 34.51
CA ALA A 406 22.93 -14.78 34.86
C ALA A 406 22.68 -13.64 35.86
N ARG A 407 23.60 -13.41 36.81
CA ARG A 407 23.47 -12.29 37.75
C ARG A 407 23.73 -10.95 37.08
N LYS A 408 24.78 -10.86 36.27
CA LYS A 408 25.11 -9.60 35.55
C LYS A 408 24.06 -9.25 34.52
N ARG A 409 23.51 -10.25 33.83
CA ARG A 409 22.37 -10.08 32.91
C ARG A 409 21.15 -9.54 33.63
N GLN A 410 20.81 -10.10 34.80
CA GLN A 410 19.66 -9.62 35.57
C GLN A 410 19.86 -8.18 36.06
N VAL A 411 21.07 -7.82 36.50
CA VAL A 411 21.41 -6.43 36.89
C VAL A 411 21.30 -5.52 35.66
N TYR A 412 21.85 -5.93 34.53
CA TYR A 412 21.80 -5.19 33.27
C TYR A 412 20.36 -4.95 32.81
N ASP A 413 19.49 -5.96 32.90
CA ASP A 413 18.08 -5.90 32.53
C ASP A 413 17.26 -4.99 33.46
N GLN A 414 17.68 -4.81 34.72
CA GLN A 414 16.97 -3.99 35.72
C GLN A 414 17.46 -2.54 35.82
N SER A 415 18.78 -2.30 35.72
CA SER A 415 19.39 -0.99 35.97
C SER A 415 20.05 -0.36 34.75
N GLY A 416 20.29 -1.12 33.68
CA GLY A 416 20.98 -0.64 32.50
C GLY A 416 22.47 -0.33 32.68
N SER A 417 23.07 -0.75 33.80
CA SER A 417 24.48 -0.54 34.15
C SER A 417 25.26 -1.86 34.25
N ASP A 418 26.60 -1.80 34.20
CA ASP A 418 27.49 -3.00 34.23
C ASP A 418 27.79 -3.49 35.64
#